data_AF-A0A964UEP0-F1
#
_entry.id   AF-A0A964UEP0-F1
#
_cell.length_a   1.000
_cell.length_b   1.000
_cell.length_c   1.000
_cell.angle_alpha   90.00
_cell.angle_beta   90.00
_cell.angle_gamma   90.00
#
_symmetry.space_group_name_H-M   'P 1'
#
loop_
_entity.id
_entity.type
_entity.pdbx_description
1 polymer ?
#
loop_
_entity_poly.entity_id
_entity_poly.type
_entity_poly.pdbx_seq_one_letter_code
_entity_poly.pdbx_strand_id
1 'polypeptide(L)'
;MRLSIRHTTQYSFAQPVVHALQRLRLTPKETQGQQILHWDMEYDHAHPELHYDDQNFNHVTMVAVEPGASAVTVTCHGTVETRDNAGVIGH
;
A
#
# COMPACT_ATOMS: atom_id res chain seq x y z
N MET A 1 -15.00 15.48 -1.85
CA MET A 1 -14.86 14.83 -3.17
C MET A 1 -14.61 13.34 -2.97
N ARG A 2 -15.20 12.46 -3.79
CA ARG A 2 -14.91 11.01 -3.77
C ARG A 2 -13.91 10.67 -4.87
N LEU A 3 -12.85 9.94 -4.52
CA LEU A 3 -11.78 9.53 -5.44
C LEU A 3 -11.73 8.01 -5.53
N SER A 4 -11.72 7.49 -6.75
CA SER A 4 -11.34 6.09 -7.01
C SER A 4 -9.87 6.06 -7.44
N ILE A 5 -9.08 5.24 -6.76
CA ILE A 5 -7.63 5.17 -6.94
C ILE A 5 -7.28 3.73 -7.33
N ARG A 6 -6.43 3.58 -8.34
CA ARG A 6 -5.74 2.33 -8.67
C ARG A 6 -4.30 2.65 -9.02
N HIS A 7 -3.36 1.96 -8.37
CA HIS A 7 -1.94 2.12 -8.62
C HIS A 7 -1.27 0.76 -8.63
N THR A 8 -0.43 0.52 -9.65
CA THR A 8 0.34 -0.71 -9.82
C THR A 8 1.81 -0.38 -9.87
N THR A 9 2.62 -1.05 -9.06
CA THR A 9 4.07 -1.03 -9.15
C THR A 9 4.58 -2.42 -9.50
N GLN A 10 5.52 -2.49 -10.44
CA GLN A 10 6.23 -3.73 -10.80
C GLN A 10 7.72 -3.60 -10.45
N TYR A 11 8.22 -4.55 -9.69
CA TYR A 11 9.64 -4.71 -9.38
C TYR A 11 10.18 -5.84 -10.25
N SER A 12 11.29 -5.60 -10.94
CA SER A 12 12.00 -6.63 -11.71
C SER A 12 13.37 -6.88 -11.11
N PHE A 13 13.76 -8.14 -11.03
CA PHE A 13 15.04 -8.58 -10.49
C PHE A 13 15.90 -9.12 -11.62
N ALA A 14 17.18 -8.73 -11.66
CA ALA A 14 18.11 -9.20 -12.69
C ALA A 14 18.34 -10.73 -12.62
N GLN A 15 18.13 -11.32 -11.45
CA GLN A 15 18.19 -12.76 -11.19
C GLN A 15 17.06 -13.15 -10.23
N PRO A 16 16.55 -14.40 -10.30
CA PRO A 16 15.57 -14.91 -9.36
C PRO A 16 15.99 -14.73 -7.90
N VAL A 17 15.08 -14.22 -7.06
CA VAL A 17 15.40 -13.99 -5.65
C VAL A 17 15.41 -15.30 -4.85
N VAL A 18 16.35 -15.45 -3.93
CA VAL A 18 16.36 -16.57 -2.98
C VAL A 18 15.39 -16.30 -1.83
N HIS A 19 15.41 -15.07 -1.32
CA HIS A 19 14.50 -14.57 -0.28
C HIS A 19 14.46 -13.05 -0.38
N ALA A 20 13.27 -12.46 -0.29
CA ALA A 20 13.11 -11.01 -0.23
C ALA A 20 11.89 -10.62 0.61
N LEU A 21 12.06 -9.56 1.39
CA LEU A 21 11.01 -8.93 2.20
C LEU A 21 10.88 -7.47 1.79
N GLN A 22 9.65 -6.99 1.74
CA GLN A 22 9.37 -5.60 1.40
C GLN A 22 8.32 -5.01 2.34
N ARG A 23 8.51 -3.74 2.71
CA ARG A 23 7.54 -2.96 3.46
C ARG A 23 6.79 -2.05 2.52
N LEU A 24 5.48 -2.21 2.46
CA LEU A 24 4.58 -1.43 1.62
C LEU A 24 3.82 -0.44 2.49
N ARG A 25 3.84 0.84 2.09
CA ARG A 25 3.07 1.94 2.69
C ARG A 25 2.06 2.45 1.66
N LEU A 26 1.22 1.53 1.18
CA LEU A 26 0.33 1.77 0.05
C LEU A 26 -1.14 1.94 0.47
N THR A 27 -1.45 1.87 1.76
CA THR A 27 -2.77 2.25 2.30
C THR A 27 -2.80 3.75 2.57
N PRO A 28 -3.82 4.50 2.07
CA PRO A 28 -3.99 5.90 2.40
C PRO A 28 -4.06 6.11 3.92
N LYS A 29 -3.73 7.32 4.38
CA LYS A 29 -3.87 7.68 5.79
C LYS A 29 -5.22 8.36 6.03
N GLU A 30 -5.97 7.88 7.01
CA GLU A 30 -7.18 8.58 7.47
C GLU A 30 -6.81 9.85 8.23
N THR A 31 -7.55 10.92 7.95
CA THR A 31 -7.39 12.24 8.58
C THR A 31 -8.75 12.92 8.68
N GLN A 32 -8.83 14.07 9.36
CA GLN A 32 -10.06 14.87 9.40
C GLN A 32 -10.58 15.28 8.01
N GLY A 33 -9.69 15.37 7.01
CA GLY A 33 -10.01 15.69 5.63
C GLY A 33 -10.07 14.49 4.70
N GLN A 34 -9.84 13.26 5.17
CA GLN A 34 -9.82 12.06 4.33
C GLN A 34 -10.29 10.81 5.06
N GLN A 35 -11.30 10.15 4.50
CA GLN A 35 -11.84 8.87 4.97
C GLN A 35 -11.63 7.80 3.91
N ILE A 36 -11.21 6.59 4.33
CA ILE A 36 -11.11 5.44 3.44
C ILE A 36 -12.47 4.74 3.43
N LEU A 37 -13.11 4.65 2.26
CA LEU A 37 -14.40 3.95 2.12
C LEU A 37 -14.19 2.46 1.84
N HIS A 38 -13.17 2.14 1.04
CA HIS A 38 -12.74 0.78 0.72
C HIS A 38 -11.29 0.83 0.23
N TRP A 39 -10.48 -0.15 0.59
CA TRP A 39 -9.11 -0.26 0.14
C TRP A 39 -8.66 -1.72 0.16
N ASP A 40 -8.02 -2.15 -0.93
CA ASP A 40 -7.52 -3.51 -1.10
C ASP A 40 -6.17 -3.52 -1.82
N MET A 41 -5.44 -4.62 -1.62
CA MET A 41 -4.13 -4.86 -2.22
C MET A 41 -4.06 -6.25 -2.82
N GLU A 42 -3.63 -6.31 -4.08
CA GLU A 42 -3.36 -7.52 -4.83
C GLU A 42 -1.85 -7.68 -4.99
N TYR A 43 -1.37 -8.91 -4.87
CA TYR A 43 0.05 -9.27 -4.95
C TYR A 43 0.23 -10.39 -5.96
N ASP A 44 1.21 -10.24 -6.84
CA ASP A 44 1.67 -11.28 -7.76
C ASP A 44 3.13 -11.61 -7.42
N HIS A 45 3.42 -12.90 -7.27
CA HIS A 45 4.69 -13.44 -6.77
C HIS A 45 5.11 -12.95 -5.38
N ALA A 46 4.16 -12.51 -4.57
CA ALA A 46 4.38 -12.12 -3.19
C ALA A 46 3.11 -12.36 -2.36
N HIS A 47 3.26 -12.45 -1.04
CA HIS A 47 2.15 -12.58 -0.12
C HIS A 47 2.38 -11.74 1.15
N PRO A 48 1.29 -11.25 1.79
CA PRO A 48 1.40 -10.53 3.05
C PRO A 48 1.82 -11.46 4.18
N GLU A 49 2.74 -10.98 5.00
CA GLU A 49 3.25 -11.68 6.20
C GLU A 49 2.64 -11.10 7.46
N LEU A 50 2.69 -9.76 7.59
CA LEU A 50 2.13 -9.05 8.73
C LEU A 50 1.81 -7.60 8.40
N HIS A 51 1.02 -7.00 9.28
CA HIS A 51 0.63 -5.60 9.22
C HIS A 51 0.94 -4.91 10.54
N TYR A 52 1.38 -3.67 10.47
CA TYR A 52 1.63 -2.84 11.65
C TYR A 52 1.60 -1.35 11.28
N ASP A 53 1.36 -0.50 12.28
CA ASP A 53 1.52 0.94 12.11
C ASP A 53 2.94 1.35 12.54
N ASP A 54 3.65 2.08 11.68
CA ASP A 54 4.98 2.58 12.01
C ASP A 54 4.93 3.85 12.88
N GLN A 55 6.09 4.33 13.33
CA GLN A 55 6.21 5.48 14.22
C GLN A 55 5.68 6.80 13.62
N ASN A 56 5.41 6.83 12.32
CA ASN A 56 4.79 7.97 11.64
C ASN A 56 3.28 7.73 11.39
N PHE A 57 2.72 6.69 12.00
CA PHE A 57 1.34 6.22 11.80
C PHE A 57 1.02 5.95 10.34
N ASN A 58 1.97 5.36 9.60
CA ASN A 58 1.66 4.74 8.31
C ASN A 58 1.26 3.30 8.54
N HIS A 59 0.18 2.86 7.91
CA HIS A 59 -0.14 1.44 7.85
C HIS A 59 0.84 0.73 6.92
N VAL A 60 1.66 -0.14 7.49
CA VAL A 60 2.67 -0.91 6.78
C VAL A 60 2.16 -2.34 6.58
N THR A 61 2.21 -2.80 5.33
CA THR A 61 2.06 -4.22 5.01
C THR A 61 3.43 -4.79 4.66
N MET A 62 3.91 -5.74 5.44
CA MET A 62 5.12 -6.48 5.12
C MET A 62 4.76 -7.65 4.21
N VAL A 63 5.44 -7.77 3.07
CA VAL A 63 5.25 -8.85 2.11
C VAL A 63 6.53 -9.65 1.94
N ALA A 64 6.38 -10.96 1.81
CA ALA A 64 7.43 -11.87 1.38
C ALA A 64 7.27 -12.16 -0.10
N VAL A 65 8.39 -12.12 -0.82
CA VAL A 65 8.46 -12.50 -2.23
C VAL A 65 8.64 -14.01 -2.34
N GLU A 66 7.92 -14.63 -3.27
CA GLU A 66 8.05 -16.05 -3.55
C GLU A 66 9.49 -16.40 -3.99
N PRO A 67 10.12 -17.44 -3.40
CA PRO A 67 11.44 -17.87 -3.85
C PRO A 67 11.46 -18.23 -5.33
N GLY A 68 12.47 -17.75 -6.05
CA GLY A 68 12.60 -17.94 -7.49
C GLY A 68 11.85 -16.90 -8.34
N ALA A 69 11.12 -15.96 -7.74
CA ALA A 69 10.49 -14.88 -8.49
C ALA A 69 11.54 -13.96 -9.14
N SER A 70 11.32 -13.60 -10.41
CA SER A 70 12.10 -12.60 -11.14
C SER A 70 11.39 -11.25 -11.23
N ALA A 71 10.14 -11.18 -10.80
CA ALA A 71 9.38 -9.96 -10.68
C ALA A 71 8.32 -10.08 -9.58
N VAL A 72 7.89 -8.94 -9.06
CA VAL A 72 6.76 -8.79 -8.14
C VAL A 72 5.88 -7.67 -8.66
N THR A 73 4.56 -7.90 -8.70
CA THR A 73 3.59 -6.85 -9.01
C THR A 73 2.71 -6.61 -7.79
N VAL A 74 2.58 -5.35 -7.40
CA VAL A 74 1.67 -4.93 -6.34
C VAL A 74 0.67 -3.95 -6.92
N THR A 75 -0.62 -4.24 -6.77
CA THR A 75 -1.69 -3.31 -7.13
C THR A 75 -2.46 -2.93 -5.88
N CYS A 76 -2.46 -1.65 -5.52
CA CYS A 76 -3.37 -1.10 -4.53
C CYS A 76 -4.52 -0.36 -5.21
N HIS A 77 -5.72 -0.54 -4.69
CA HIS A 77 -6.89 0.14 -5.24
C HIS A 77 -7.98 0.34 -4.19
N GLY A 78 -8.86 1.31 -4.44
CA GLY A 78 -9.95 1.59 -3.52
C GLY A 78 -10.63 2.92 -3.78
N THR A 79 -11.45 3.33 -2.83
CA THR A 79 -12.17 4.60 -2.85
C THR A 79 -11.94 5.35 -1.55
N VAL A 80 -11.61 6.64 -1.66
CA VAL A 80 -11.49 7.55 -0.52
C VAL A 80 -12.45 8.73 -0.69
N GLU A 81 -12.97 9.23 0.42
CA GLU A 81 -13.68 10.52 0.48
C GLU A 81 -12.74 11.57 1.07
N THR A 82 -12.61 12.70 0.38
CA THR A 82 -11.81 13.85 0.82
C THR A 82 -12.72 15.04 1.12
N ARG A 83 -12.31 15.88 2.06
CA ARG A 83 -12.96 17.14 2.43
C ARG A 83 -11.90 18.23 2.43
N ASP A 84 -12.19 19.32 1.72
CA ASP A 84 -11.30 20.48 1.75
C ASP A 84 -11.57 21.27 3.03
N ASN A 85 -10.63 21.17 3.97
CA ASN A 85 -10.63 21.92 5.21
C ASN A 85 -9.69 23.15 5.10
N ALA A 86 -9.51 23.69 3.89
CA ALA A 86 -8.56 24.78 3.58
C ALA A 86 -7.11 24.48 4.03
N GLY A 87 -6.73 23.19 3.98
CA GLY A 87 -5.42 22.71 4.43
C GLY A 87 -5.24 22.59 5.94
N VAL A 88 -6.29 22.83 6.75
CA VAL A 88 -6.23 22.68 8.22
C VAL A 88 -6.37 21.20 8.62
N ILE A 89 -5.45 20.73 9.45
CA ILE A 89 -5.46 19.40 10.06
C ILE A 89 -5.33 19.59 11.58
N GLY A 90 -6.39 19.30 12.34
CA GLY A 90 -6.42 19.47 13.80
C GLY A 90 -7.42 20.52 14.29
N HIS A 91 -7.44 20.74 15.61
CA HIS A 91 -8.29 21.71 16.30
C HIS A 91 -7.45 22.84 16.91
#